data_AF-R9PNE9-F1
#
_entry.id   AF-R9PNE9-F1
#
_cell.length_a   1.000
_cell.length_b   1.000
_cell.length_c   1.000
_cell.angle_alpha   90.00
_cell.angle_beta   90.00
_cell.angle_gamma   90.00
#
_symmetry.space_group_name_H-M   'P 1'
#
loop_
_entity.id
_entity.type
_entity.pdbx_description
1 polymer ?
#
loop_
_entity_poly.entity_id
_entity_poly.type
_entity_poly.pdbx_seq_one_letter_code
_entity_poly.pdbx_strand_id
1 'polypeptide(L)'
;MILSRGIDQNWEAARDLIREGQSIVVRIVNEGDPNATIFAYRGSISKLMSSVGRWVVLDYPRNVQKISLRQHSRLPISLSCNMRSSADSQESFSGLLKDLSLNGGGFVSSPIPLPLTKQAFTLELPIEGQDPLAITASICNQHLEQRSPEKVHYGLSFDADDKLKQKFIESALLEIVQRENKTPG
;
A
#
# COMPACT_ATOMS: atom_id res chain seq x y z
N MET A 1 -24.02 10.69 -9.21
CA MET A 1 -22.81 9.90 -9.57
C MET A 1 -23.27 8.56 -10.14
N ILE A 2 -22.56 8.00 -11.12
CA ILE A 2 -22.95 6.70 -11.73
C ILE A 2 -21.78 5.72 -11.58
N LEU A 3 -22.07 4.51 -11.10
CA LEU A 3 -21.10 3.43 -10.92
C LEU A 3 -21.56 2.20 -11.67
N SER A 4 -20.61 1.46 -12.27
CA SER A 4 -20.89 0.11 -12.77
C SER A 4 -21.04 -0.84 -11.58
N ARG A 5 -22.05 -1.72 -11.63
CA ARG A 5 -22.19 -2.81 -10.68
C ARG A 5 -21.25 -3.93 -11.10
N GLY A 6 -20.29 -4.26 -10.26
CA GLY A 6 -19.37 -5.37 -10.50
C GLY A 6 -20.08 -6.72 -10.49
N ILE A 7 -19.32 -7.74 -10.86
CA ILE A 7 -19.78 -9.14 -11.00
C ILE A 7 -18.96 -10.10 -10.13
N ASP A 8 -18.09 -9.56 -9.28
CA ASP A 8 -17.27 -10.37 -8.38
C ASP A 8 -18.10 -10.90 -7.18
N GLN A 9 -17.47 -11.77 -6.41
CA GLN A 9 -18.08 -12.45 -5.28
C GLN A 9 -18.56 -11.47 -4.19
N ASN A 10 -17.91 -10.30 -4.05
CA ASN A 10 -18.31 -9.28 -3.08
C ASN A 10 -19.61 -8.59 -3.52
N TRP A 11 -19.75 -8.32 -4.83
CA TRP A 11 -20.99 -7.77 -5.38
C TRP A 11 -22.18 -8.74 -5.29
N GLU A 12 -21.96 -10.03 -5.51
CA GLU A 12 -23.00 -11.05 -5.34
C GLU A 12 -23.42 -11.19 -3.86
N ALA A 13 -22.46 -11.20 -2.92
CA ALA A 13 -22.76 -11.24 -1.49
C ALA A 13 -23.51 -9.97 -1.00
N ALA A 14 -23.21 -8.80 -1.58
CA ALA A 14 -23.85 -7.54 -1.25
C ALA A 14 -25.19 -7.31 -1.99
N ARG A 15 -25.60 -8.21 -2.89
CA ARG A 15 -26.74 -8.02 -3.79
C ARG A 15 -28.01 -7.59 -3.06
N ASP A 16 -28.32 -8.25 -1.94
CA ASP A 16 -29.54 -7.98 -1.18
C ASP A 16 -29.48 -6.66 -0.40
N LEU A 17 -28.29 -6.09 -0.20
CA LEU A 17 -28.06 -4.81 0.44
C LEU A 17 -28.12 -3.64 -0.56
N ILE A 18 -28.04 -3.91 -1.87
CA ILE A 18 -28.02 -2.89 -2.91
C ILE A 18 -29.44 -2.66 -3.43
N ARG A 19 -30.15 -1.71 -2.83
CA ARG A 19 -31.55 -1.36 -3.16
C ARG A 19 -31.72 0.14 -3.32
N GLU A 20 -32.68 0.56 -4.13
CA GLU A 20 -33.06 1.97 -4.23
C GLU A 20 -33.50 2.52 -2.85
N GLY A 21 -33.12 3.76 -2.55
CA GLY A 21 -33.33 4.40 -1.25
C GLY A 21 -32.35 3.98 -0.15
N GLN A 22 -31.51 2.96 -0.38
CA GLN A 22 -30.55 2.50 0.64
C GLN A 22 -29.49 3.57 0.91
N SER A 23 -29.29 3.90 2.20
CA SER A 23 -28.20 4.78 2.63
C SER A 23 -26.87 4.05 2.54
N ILE A 24 -25.88 4.71 1.96
CA ILE A 24 -24.53 4.19 1.73
C ILE A 24 -23.47 5.20 2.14
N VAL A 25 -22.25 4.70 2.37
CA VAL A 25 -21.04 5.51 2.50
C VAL A 25 -20.20 5.23 1.27
N VAL A 26 -19.92 6.28 0.49
CA VAL A 26 -19.05 6.22 -0.68
C VAL A 26 -17.66 6.66 -0.25
N ARG A 27 -16.64 5.91 -0.66
CA ARG A 27 -15.22 6.27 -0.47
C ARG A 27 -14.53 6.21 -1.83
N ILE A 28 -13.89 7.32 -2.20
CA ILE A 28 -13.11 7.44 -3.44
C ILE A 28 -11.66 7.60 -3.02
N VAL A 29 -10.78 6.76 -3.58
CA VAL A 29 -9.35 6.72 -3.28
C VAL A 29 -8.57 6.91 -4.57
N ASN A 30 -7.50 7.70 -4.53
CA ASN A 30 -6.53 7.76 -5.62
C ASN A 30 -5.44 6.71 -5.39
N GLU A 31 -5.52 5.56 -6.06
CA GLU A 31 -4.60 4.44 -5.85
C GLU A 31 -3.14 4.73 -6.25
N GLY A 32 -2.89 5.80 -7.02
CA GLY A 32 -1.54 6.18 -7.47
C GLY A 32 -0.78 7.15 -6.55
N ASP A 33 -1.42 7.67 -5.48
CA ASP A 33 -0.83 8.70 -4.63
C ASP A 33 -0.42 8.14 -3.24
N PRO A 34 0.88 8.11 -2.91
CA PRO A 34 1.36 7.71 -1.57
C PRO A 34 0.95 8.68 -0.45
N ASN A 35 0.32 9.81 -0.76
CA ASN A 35 -0.36 10.72 0.17
C ASN A 35 -1.87 10.84 -0.12
N ALA A 36 -2.44 9.84 -0.81
CA ALA A 36 -3.83 9.84 -1.24
C ALA A 36 -4.79 10.25 -0.13
N THR A 37 -5.60 11.23 -0.45
CA THR A 37 -6.73 11.64 0.36
C THR A 37 -7.95 10.80 -0.04
N ILE A 38 -8.65 10.20 0.92
CA ILE A 38 -9.99 9.68 0.68
C ILE A 38 -10.96 10.85 0.60
N PHE A 39 -11.79 10.85 -0.45
CA PHE A 39 -13.04 11.59 -0.46
C PHE A 39 -14.16 10.65 -0.02
N ALA A 40 -14.78 10.96 1.11
CA ALA A 40 -15.89 10.18 1.63
C ALA A 40 -17.15 11.03 1.73
N TYR A 41 -18.30 10.45 1.41
CA TYR A 41 -19.59 11.08 1.69
C TYR A 41 -20.66 10.04 1.97
N ARG A 42 -21.70 10.48 2.67
CA ARG A 42 -22.92 9.71 2.87
C ARG A 42 -23.95 10.13 1.83
N GLY A 43 -24.53 9.16 1.16
CA GLY A 43 -25.59 9.36 0.18
C GLY A 43 -26.57 8.20 0.18
N SER A 44 -27.40 8.15 -0.84
CA SER A 44 -28.32 7.04 -1.07
C SER A 44 -28.26 6.55 -2.51
N ILE A 45 -28.65 5.29 -2.72
CA ILE A 45 -28.85 4.73 -4.05
C ILE A 45 -30.13 5.33 -4.63
N SER A 46 -29.99 6.20 -5.62
CA SER A 46 -31.13 6.88 -6.23
C SER A 46 -31.85 5.99 -7.23
N LYS A 47 -31.10 5.16 -7.98
CA LYS A 47 -31.66 4.27 -9.00
C LYS A 47 -30.76 3.08 -9.33
N LEU A 48 -31.37 1.96 -9.69
CA LEU A 48 -30.70 0.80 -10.29
C LEU A 48 -31.13 0.67 -11.76
N MET A 49 -30.17 0.55 -12.67
CA MET A 49 -30.45 0.40 -14.10
C MET A 49 -29.83 -0.89 -14.63
N SER A 50 -30.57 -1.61 -15.47
CA SER A 50 -30.13 -2.89 -16.07
C SER A 50 -30.29 -2.94 -17.60
N SER A 51 -30.90 -1.92 -18.22
CA SER A 51 -31.27 -1.92 -19.65
C SER A 51 -30.08 -1.84 -20.61
N VAL A 52 -28.97 -1.21 -20.20
CA VAL A 52 -27.75 -1.03 -21.01
C VAL A 52 -26.51 -1.35 -20.18
N GLY A 53 -26.60 -2.40 -19.35
CA GLY A 53 -25.61 -2.76 -18.34
C GLY A 53 -26.13 -2.56 -16.92
N ARG A 54 -25.40 -3.10 -15.93
CA ARG A 54 -25.78 -3.01 -14.51
C ARG A 54 -25.16 -1.75 -13.92
N TRP A 55 -25.98 -0.74 -13.64
CA TRP A 55 -25.54 0.55 -13.12
C TRP A 55 -26.19 0.86 -11.78
N VAL A 56 -25.42 1.47 -10.89
CA VAL A 56 -25.87 2.02 -9.61
C VAL A 56 -25.76 3.54 -9.71
N VAL A 57 -26.90 4.22 -9.65
CA VAL A 57 -26.96 5.68 -9.63
C VAL A 57 -27.08 6.14 -8.18
N LEU A 58 -26.23 7.08 -7.82
CA LEU A 58 -26.13 7.62 -6.46
C LEU A 58 -26.43 9.10 -6.47
N ASP A 59 -27.07 9.56 -5.39
CA ASP A 59 -27.29 10.98 -5.15
C ASP A 59 -26.00 11.77 -5.22
N TYR A 60 -26.08 13.00 -5.75
CA TYR A 60 -24.93 13.89 -5.74
C TYR A 60 -24.61 14.30 -4.29
N PRO A 61 -23.34 14.24 -3.86
CA PRO A 61 -22.97 14.58 -2.49
C PRO A 61 -23.32 16.04 -2.17
N ARG A 62 -24.02 16.26 -1.05
CA ARG A 62 -24.21 17.61 -0.50
C ARG A 62 -23.00 18.12 0.27
N ASN A 63 -22.29 17.20 0.93
CA ASN A 63 -21.08 17.47 1.70
C ASN A 63 -20.08 16.33 1.44
N VAL A 64 -18.82 16.69 1.16
CA VAL A 64 -17.74 15.72 0.95
C VAL A 64 -16.71 15.91 2.06
N GLN A 65 -16.37 14.83 2.75
CA GLN A 65 -15.30 14.80 3.75
C GLN A 65 -13.98 14.45 3.08
N LYS A 66 -12.95 15.21 3.43
CA LYS A 66 -11.57 15.02 2.99
C LYS A 66 -10.79 14.38 4.13
N ILE A 67 -10.37 13.11 4.00
CA ILE A 67 -9.68 12.35 5.06
C ILE A 67 -8.31 11.89 4.56
N SER A 68 -7.23 12.21 5.27
CA SER A 68 -5.92 11.62 4.98
C SER A 68 -5.92 10.14 5.34
N LEU A 69 -5.51 9.28 4.41
CA LEU A 69 -5.43 7.83 4.63
C LEU A 69 -4.36 7.41 5.64
N ARG A 70 -3.34 8.26 5.82
CA ARG A 70 -2.13 7.89 6.54
C ARG A 70 -1.91 8.86 7.70
N GLN A 71 -1.61 8.30 8.86
CA GLN A 71 -1.20 9.07 10.04
C GLN A 71 0.19 9.71 9.86
N HIS A 72 1.04 9.12 9.03
CA HIS A 72 2.38 9.63 8.70
C HIS A 72 2.56 9.78 7.19
N SER A 73 3.21 10.88 6.79
CA SER A 73 3.60 11.12 5.40
C SER A 73 4.56 10.03 4.93
N ARG A 74 4.39 9.58 3.69
CA ARG A 74 5.35 8.67 3.04
C ARG A 74 6.35 9.47 2.22
N LEU A 75 7.62 9.19 2.40
CA LEU A 75 8.73 9.72 1.62
C LEU A 75 8.99 8.76 0.46
N PRO A 76 8.86 9.20 -0.80
CA PRO A 76 9.22 8.38 -1.95
C PRO A 76 10.75 8.21 -1.99
N ILE A 77 11.21 6.97 -2.11
CA ILE A 77 12.64 6.63 -2.14
C ILE A 77 12.89 5.50 -3.15
N SER A 78 14.16 5.13 -3.38
CA SER A 78 14.49 3.96 -4.18
C SER A 78 15.81 3.33 -3.71
N LEU A 79 15.72 2.46 -2.71
CA LEU A 79 16.89 1.77 -2.13
C LEU A 79 16.80 0.26 -2.33
N SER A 80 17.89 -0.35 -2.77
CA SER A 80 18.02 -1.81 -2.79
C SER A 80 18.07 -2.35 -1.38
N CYS A 81 17.27 -3.37 -1.09
CA CYS A 81 17.21 -4.03 0.20
C CYS A 81 16.86 -5.51 0.04
N ASN A 82 17.10 -6.28 1.10
CA ASN A 82 16.76 -7.69 1.17
C ASN A 82 15.75 -7.91 2.29
N MET A 83 14.77 -8.78 2.05
CA MET A 83 13.81 -9.19 3.06
C MET A 83 13.99 -10.67 3.33
N ARG A 84 14.39 -11.02 4.55
CA ARG A 84 14.65 -12.41 4.97
C ARG A 84 13.55 -12.90 5.90
N SER A 85 13.04 -14.11 5.68
CA SER A 85 12.05 -14.71 6.59
C SER A 85 12.66 -14.91 7.97
N SER A 86 11.91 -14.55 9.02
CA SER A 86 12.35 -14.81 10.40
C SER A 86 12.20 -16.29 10.79
N ALA A 87 11.40 -17.07 10.06
CA ALA A 87 11.21 -18.50 10.32
C ALA A 87 12.23 -19.37 9.58
N ASP A 88 12.65 -18.96 8.38
CA ASP A 88 13.69 -19.65 7.61
C ASP A 88 14.66 -18.63 7.01
N SER A 89 15.87 -18.59 7.56
CA SER A 89 16.93 -17.70 7.10
C SER A 89 17.40 -17.93 5.64
N GLN A 90 17.10 -19.08 5.04
CA GLN A 90 17.42 -19.37 3.64
C GLN A 90 16.46 -18.69 2.65
N GLU A 91 15.27 -18.29 3.11
CA GLU A 91 14.30 -17.59 2.29
C GLU A 91 14.54 -16.08 2.33
N SER A 92 15.21 -15.58 1.30
CA SER A 92 15.57 -14.17 1.13
C SER A 92 15.06 -13.63 -0.21
N PHE A 93 14.45 -12.44 -0.15
CA PHE A 93 13.86 -11.76 -1.29
C PHE A 93 14.57 -10.42 -1.50
N SER A 94 15.28 -10.26 -2.61
CA SER A 94 15.90 -9.00 -2.99
C SER A 94 14.90 -8.11 -3.71
N GLY A 95 14.93 -6.81 -3.41
CA GLY A 95 13.98 -5.86 -4.00
C GLY A 95 14.36 -4.41 -3.78
N LEU A 96 13.39 -3.53 -4.06
CA LEU A 96 13.52 -2.09 -3.91
C LEU A 96 12.53 -1.57 -2.88
N LEU A 97 13.02 -0.81 -1.92
CA LEU A 97 12.21 0.02 -1.04
C LEU A 97 11.85 1.31 -1.78
N LYS A 98 10.57 1.48 -2.10
CA LYS A 98 10.00 2.54 -2.95
C LYS A 98 9.39 3.70 -2.17
N ASP A 99 8.96 3.44 -0.94
CA ASP A 99 8.53 4.49 -0.03
C ASP A 99 8.87 4.12 1.41
N LEU A 100 8.97 5.14 2.27
CA LEU A 100 9.23 5.01 3.69
C LEU A 100 8.32 5.93 4.50
N SER A 101 7.96 5.49 5.70
CA SER A 101 7.29 6.27 6.74
C SER A 101 7.84 5.84 8.10
N LEU A 102 7.43 6.53 9.17
CA LEU A 102 7.84 6.18 10.53
C LEU A 102 7.53 4.71 10.90
N ASN A 103 6.42 4.17 10.38
CA ASN A 103 5.88 2.88 10.80
C ASN A 103 5.92 1.81 9.69
N GLY A 104 6.56 2.07 8.56
CA GLY A 104 6.56 1.11 7.45
C GLY A 104 7.08 1.67 6.15
N GLY A 105 7.00 0.86 5.08
CA GLY A 105 7.45 1.24 3.75
C GLY A 105 6.83 0.38 2.66
N GLY A 106 7.10 0.73 1.40
CA GLY A 106 6.69 -0.03 0.22
C GLY A 106 7.86 -0.81 -0.36
N PHE A 107 7.79 -2.13 -0.41
CA PHE A 107 8.85 -3.00 -0.92
C PHE A 107 8.40 -3.69 -2.21
N VAL A 108 9.21 -3.63 -3.26
CA VAL A 108 8.92 -4.25 -4.56
C VAL A 108 9.94 -5.35 -4.85
N SER A 109 9.45 -6.57 -5.02
CA SER A 109 10.27 -7.75 -5.35
C SER A 109 9.55 -8.68 -6.33
N SER A 110 10.22 -9.78 -6.66
CA SER A 110 9.54 -10.95 -7.21
C SER A 110 8.46 -11.48 -6.24
N PRO A 111 7.48 -12.27 -6.74
CA PRO A 111 6.41 -12.80 -5.91
C PRO A 111 6.93 -13.66 -4.76
N ILE A 112 6.54 -13.28 -3.55
CA ILE A 112 6.74 -14.04 -2.32
C ILE A 112 5.63 -15.09 -2.20
N PRO A 113 5.96 -16.37 -1.96
CA PRO A 113 4.96 -17.42 -1.72
C PRO A 113 3.93 -17.04 -0.65
N LEU A 114 2.65 -17.26 -0.95
CA LEU A 114 1.54 -16.92 -0.03
C LEU A 114 1.71 -17.44 1.41
N PRO A 115 2.22 -18.64 1.69
CA PRO A 115 2.44 -19.10 3.06
C PRO A 115 3.38 -18.20 3.87
N LEU A 116 4.36 -17.58 3.21
CA LEU A 116 5.36 -16.73 3.84
C LEU A 116 4.85 -15.32 4.09
N THR A 117 3.89 -14.85 3.30
CA THR A 117 3.35 -13.48 3.43
C THR A 117 2.72 -13.18 4.79
N LYS A 118 2.39 -14.22 5.59
CA LYS A 118 1.83 -14.10 6.93
C LYS A 118 2.89 -14.09 8.06
N GLN A 119 4.15 -14.26 7.72
CA GLN A 119 5.24 -14.35 8.69
C GLN A 119 5.88 -12.99 8.94
N ALA A 120 6.65 -12.92 10.02
CA ALA A 120 7.56 -11.80 10.26
C ALA A 120 8.80 -11.95 9.35
N PHE A 121 9.29 -10.82 8.90
CA PHE A 121 10.49 -10.70 8.10
C PHE A 121 11.48 -9.76 8.76
N THR A 122 12.75 -9.93 8.44
CA THR A 122 13.80 -8.96 8.70
C THR A 122 14.11 -8.24 7.39
N LEU A 123 13.86 -6.93 7.34
CA LEU A 123 14.24 -6.06 6.23
C LEU A 123 15.66 -5.55 6.48
N GLU A 124 16.58 -5.92 5.62
CA GLU A 124 18.00 -5.56 5.65
C GLU A 124 18.30 -4.49 4.59
N LEU A 125 18.73 -3.33 5.05
CA LEU A 125 19.19 -2.24 4.22
C LEU A 125 20.72 -2.25 4.17
N PRO A 126 21.34 -2.59 3.03
CA PRO A 126 22.78 -2.44 2.86
C PRO A 126 23.16 -0.95 2.87
N ILE A 127 24.08 -0.59 3.75
CA ILE A 127 24.67 0.75 3.88
C ILE A 127 26.11 0.67 3.40
N GLU A 128 26.54 1.61 2.57
CA GLU A 128 27.89 1.57 2.02
C GLU A 128 28.95 1.75 3.12
N GLY A 129 29.86 0.78 3.24
CA GLY A 129 30.96 0.83 4.21
C GLY A 129 30.55 0.57 5.67
N GLN A 130 29.33 0.08 5.92
CA GLN A 130 28.84 -0.28 7.26
C GLN A 130 28.10 -1.63 7.23
N ASP A 131 27.88 -2.20 8.41
CA ASP A 131 27.02 -3.38 8.55
C ASP A 131 25.59 -3.05 8.09
N PRO A 132 24.90 -3.98 7.38
CA PRO A 132 23.52 -3.77 6.96
C PRO A 132 22.62 -3.47 8.15
N LEU A 133 21.82 -2.42 8.03
CA LEU A 133 20.86 -2.08 9.06
C LEU A 133 19.58 -2.90 8.89
N ALA A 134 19.17 -3.57 9.96
CA ALA A 134 18.04 -4.49 9.94
C ALA A 134 16.87 -3.96 10.78
N ILE A 135 15.64 -4.19 10.31
CA ILE A 135 14.40 -3.93 11.06
C ILE A 135 13.39 -5.05 10.84
N THR A 136 12.69 -5.46 11.88
CA THR A 136 11.61 -6.44 11.76
C THR A 136 10.38 -5.81 11.12
N ALA A 137 9.75 -6.51 10.19
CA ALA A 137 8.60 -6.04 9.45
C ALA A 137 7.61 -7.17 9.14
N SER A 138 6.34 -6.80 8.94
CA SER A 138 5.28 -7.70 8.46
C SER A 138 4.62 -7.13 7.21
N ILE A 139 4.17 -8.01 6.30
CA ILE A 139 3.44 -7.62 5.11
C ILE A 139 1.99 -7.32 5.50
N CYS A 140 1.53 -6.08 5.27
CA CYS A 140 0.17 -5.65 5.58
C CYS A 140 -0.76 -5.58 4.36
N ASN A 141 -0.18 -5.45 3.15
CA ASN A 141 -0.91 -5.55 1.90
C ASN A 141 0.04 -5.94 0.75
N GLN A 142 -0.55 -6.41 -0.36
CA GLN A 142 0.18 -6.66 -1.59
C GLN A 142 -0.68 -6.32 -2.81
N HIS A 143 -0.07 -5.80 -3.87
CA HIS A 143 -0.72 -5.63 -5.17
C HIS A 143 0.29 -5.87 -6.31
N LEU A 144 -0.20 -6.38 -7.43
CA LEU A 144 0.61 -6.52 -8.64
C LEU A 144 0.98 -5.14 -9.19
N GLU A 145 2.22 -4.97 -9.67
CA GLU A 145 2.55 -3.78 -10.44
C GLU A 145 1.89 -3.85 -11.83
N GLN A 146 1.01 -2.89 -12.12
CA GLN A 146 0.31 -2.81 -13.41
C GLN A 146 1.26 -2.74 -14.62
N ARG A 147 2.47 -2.19 -14.43
CA ARG A 147 3.48 -2.03 -15.48
C ARG A 147 4.52 -3.14 -15.50
N SER A 148 4.50 -4.07 -14.55
CA SER A 148 5.49 -5.13 -14.41
C SER A 148 4.84 -6.35 -13.75
N PRO A 149 4.19 -7.23 -14.54
CA PRO A 149 3.43 -8.37 -13.99
C PRO A 149 4.31 -9.37 -13.23
N GLU A 150 5.63 -9.30 -13.37
CA GLU A 150 6.61 -10.12 -12.62
C GLU A 150 7.01 -9.51 -11.27
N LYS A 151 6.50 -8.32 -10.92
CA LYS A 151 6.80 -7.62 -9.68
C LYS A 151 5.53 -7.41 -8.86
N VAL A 152 5.68 -7.61 -7.56
CA VAL A 152 4.62 -7.37 -6.58
C VAL A 152 5.10 -6.27 -5.64
N HIS A 153 4.21 -5.33 -5.37
CA HIS A 153 4.41 -4.31 -4.36
C HIS A 153 3.82 -4.78 -3.04
N TYR A 154 4.64 -4.80 -2.00
CA TYR A 154 4.33 -5.20 -0.65
C TYR A 154 4.33 -3.97 0.26
N GLY A 155 3.20 -3.71 0.91
CA GLY A 155 3.16 -2.77 2.04
C GLY A 155 3.72 -3.44 3.27
N LEU A 156 4.72 -2.83 3.90
CA LEU A 156 5.36 -3.30 5.11
C LEU A 156 4.93 -2.46 6.32
N SER A 157 4.77 -3.11 7.46
CA SER A 157 4.64 -2.49 8.78
C SER A 157 5.87 -2.83 9.62
N PHE A 158 6.53 -1.83 10.19
CA PHE A 158 7.72 -2.03 11.03
C PHE A 158 7.32 -2.41 12.46
N ASP A 159 7.80 -3.57 12.89
CA ASP A 159 7.58 -4.13 14.22
C ASP A 159 8.86 -3.98 15.05
N ALA A 160 9.08 -2.75 15.52
CA ALA A 160 10.25 -2.37 16.28
C ALA A 160 9.91 -1.21 17.22
N ASP A 161 10.79 -0.95 18.20
CA ASP A 161 10.69 0.25 19.03
C ASP A 161 10.95 1.54 18.21
N ASP A 162 10.51 2.67 18.76
CA ASP A 162 10.59 3.96 18.07
C ASP A 162 12.04 4.41 17.82
N LYS A 163 12.98 4.00 18.68
CA LYS A 163 14.40 4.34 18.51
C LYS A 163 14.99 3.63 17.30
N LEU A 164 14.69 2.34 17.13
CA LEU A 164 15.16 1.56 16.00
C LEU A 164 14.49 2.01 14.70
N LYS A 165 13.19 2.30 14.72
CA LYS A 165 12.47 2.88 13.57
C LYS A 165 13.11 4.19 13.11
N GLN A 166 13.37 5.10 14.05
CA GLN A 166 14.00 6.37 13.75
C GLN A 166 15.40 6.17 13.15
N LYS A 167 16.22 5.33 13.78
CA LYS A 167 17.56 5.00 13.26
C LYS A 167 17.51 4.42 11.86
N PHE A 168 16.56 3.52 11.59
CA PHE A 168 16.38 2.91 10.27
C PHE A 168 16.08 3.95 9.19
N ILE A 169 15.19 4.88 9.48
CA ILE A 169 14.80 5.93 8.54
C ILE A 169 15.93 6.93 8.33
N GLU A 170 16.61 7.36 9.39
CA GLU A 170 17.77 8.26 9.31
C GLU A 170 18.87 7.66 8.44
N SER A 171 19.23 6.40 8.65
CA SER A 171 20.23 5.70 7.83
C SER A 171 19.78 5.56 6.38
N ALA A 172 18.51 5.27 6.12
CA ALA A 172 17.99 5.21 4.75
C ALA A 172 18.10 6.56 4.03
N LEU A 173 17.77 7.66 4.70
CA LEU A 173 17.89 9.00 4.14
C LEU A 173 19.35 9.38 3.87
N LEU A 174 20.26 9.05 4.80
CA LEU A 174 21.69 9.28 4.62
C LEU A 174 22.25 8.53 3.40
N GLU A 175 21.87 7.26 3.23
CA GLU A 175 22.28 6.44 2.08
C GLU A 175 21.82 7.06 0.74
N ILE A 176 20.61 7.62 0.69
CA ILE A 176 20.11 8.31 -0.51
C ILE A 176 20.98 9.52 -0.84
N VAL A 177 21.23 10.38 0.15
CA VAL A 177 22.06 11.59 -0.03
C VAL A 177 23.49 11.23 -0.45
N GLN A 178 24.07 10.17 0.11
CA GLN A 178 25.41 9.72 -0.26
C GLN A 178 25.49 9.21 -1.70
N ARG A 179 24.46 8.50 -2.17
CA ARG A 179 24.40 8.02 -3.57
C ARG A 179 24.22 9.14 -4.57
N GLU A 180 23.38 10.13 -4.25
CA GLU A 180 23.19 11.31 -5.10
C GLU A 180 24.50 12.09 -5.27
N ASN A 181 25.26 12.28 -4.18
CA ASN A 181 26.54 12.97 -4.22
C ASN A 181 27.66 12.20 -4.96
N LYS A 182 27.49 10.89 -5.16
CA LYS A 182 28.47 10.02 -5.84
C LYS A 182 28.23 9.87 -7.34
N THR A 183 27.14 10.38 -7.89
CA THR A 183 26.86 10.30 -9.33
C THR A 183 27.50 11.52 -10.03
N PRO A 184 28.66 11.39 -10.69
CA PRO A 184 29.19 12.50 -11.50
C PRO A 184 28.34 12.59 -12.77
N GLY A 185 27.99 13.81 -13.16
CA GLY A 185 27.34 14.08 -14.45
C GLY A 185 28.21 13.71 -15.65
#